data_AF-A0AAU1NU25-F1
#
_entry.id   AF-A0AAU1NU25-F1
#
_cell.length_a   1.000
_cell.length_b   1.000
_cell.length_c   1.000
_cell.angle_alpha   90.00
_cell.angle_beta   90.00
_cell.angle_gamma   90.00
#
_symmetry.space_group_name_H-M   'P 1'
#
loop_
_entity.id
_entity.type
_entity.pdbx_description
1 polymer ?
#
loop_
_entity_poly.entity_id
_entity_poly.type
_entity_poly.pdbx_seq_one_letter_code
_entity_poly.pdbx_strand_id
1 'polypeptide(L)'
;MTAVPLQPPRRLIEFSLDGQDTRVPEGSTILEACRAAGKDIPTLCEGDTLTPKNACRVCVVEVEGARTLAPACSRRAEPGMAVRTDTGRARHSRKTVLELLASATDLSTTPRAAEWIKEYGAEPGRFGTDAARLNEEPKVDNDLYVRDYDKCIQCYKCVDACGDQWQNTFAISVAGRGFDARISTEHDAPLTGSACVYCGNCIEVCPTGALSFKSEFDMREAGTWDESAQTETTTVCAYCGVGCNVTLHVQENEIVKVTSPHDNPVTHGNLCIKGRFGFQHVSQR
;
A
#
# COMPACT_ATOMS: atom_id res chain seq x y z
N MET A 1 -11.20 -7.74 -26.54
CA MET A 1 -10.23 -8.84 -26.39
C MET A 1 -9.06 -8.28 -25.62
N THR A 2 -9.01 -8.53 -24.31
CA THR A 2 -7.91 -8.08 -23.46
C THR A 2 -6.72 -8.96 -23.80
N ALA A 3 -5.79 -8.44 -24.61
CA ALA A 3 -4.53 -9.13 -24.85
C ALA A 3 -3.78 -9.12 -23.51
N VAL A 4 -3.85 -10.23 -22.76
CA VAL A 4 -2.96 -10.46 -21.63
C VAL A 4 -1.57 -10.56 -22.23
N PRO A 5 -0.65 -9.61 -21.97
CA PRO A 5 0.71 -9.71 -22.50
C PRO A 5 1.34 -10.98 -21.90
N LEU A 6 1.49 -12.02 -22.73
CA LEU A 6 2.16 -13.24 -22.34
C LEU A 6 3.64 -12.91 -22.16
N GLN A 7 4.09 -12.90 -20.91
CA GLN A 7 5.51 -12.81 -20.57
C GLN A 7 6.24 -14.01 -21.21
N PRO A 8 7.51 -13.85 -21.62
CA PRO A 8 8.30 -14.97 -22.11
C PRO A 8 8.34 -16.10 -21.06
N PRO A 9 8.25 -17.37 -21.48
CA PRO A 9 8.25 -18.49 -20.55
C PRO A 9 9.54 -18.49 -19.74
N ARG A 10 9.41 -18.44 -18.40
CA ARG A 10 10.54 -18.52 -17.48
C ARG A 10 10.71 -19.97 -17.02
N ARG A 11 11.95 -20.37 -16.77
CA ARG A 11 12.26 -21.66 -16.14
C ARG A 11 11.54 -21.74 -14.80
N LEU A 12 10.96 -22.90 -14.47
CA LEU A 12 10.41 -23.15 -13.14
C LEU A 12 11.53 -23.60 -12.21
N ILE A 13 11.55 -23.05 -10.99
CA ILE A 13 12.40 -23.49 -9.90
C ILE A 13 11.55 -24.21 -8.85
N GLU A 14 12.17 -25.15 -8.15
CA GLU A 14 11.49 -26.02 -7.18
C GLU A 14 12.13 -25.83 -5.81
N PHE A 15 11.31 -25.67 -4.78
CA PHE A 15 11.74 -25.48 -3.40
C PHE A 15 10.65 -25.93 -2.43
N SER A 16 10.97 -26.08 -1.15
CA SER A 16 10.00 -26.47 -0.13
C SER A 16 9.38 -25.24 0.54
N LEU A 17 8.05 -25.17 0.59
CA LEU A 17 7.27 -24.15 1.29
C LEU A 17 6.37 -24.83 2.32
N ASP A 18 6.66 -24.62 3.61
CA ASP A 18 5.97 -25.29 4.73
C ASP A 18 5.92 -26.83 4.59
N GLY A 19 7.01 -27.41 4.07
CA GLY A 19 7.13 -28.85 3.83
C GLY A 19 6.45 -29.34 2.56
N GLN A 20 5.84 -28.47 1.76
CA GLN A 20 5.23 -28.80 0.48
C GLN A 20 6.14 -28.41 -0.69
N ASP A 21 6.29 -29.30 -1.66
CA ASP A 21 7.02 -29.02 -2.89
C ASP A 21 6.29 -27.97 -3.72
N THR A 22 6.97 -26.84 -3.96
CA THR A 22 6.41 -25.67 -4.63
C THR A 22 7.23 -25.33 -5.87
N ARG A 23 6.53 -25.01 -6.97
CA ARG A 23 7.14 -24.63 -8.24
C ARG A 23 6.71 -23.22 -8.63
N VAL A 24 7.66 -22.35 -8.91
CA VAL A 24 7.39 -20.97 -9.35
C VAL A 24 8.32 -20.55 -10.48
N PRO A 25 7.94 -19.56 -11.30
CA PRO A 25 8.84 -18.96 -12.27
C PRO A 25 10.13 -18.45 -11.61
N GLU A 26 11.27 -18.69 -12.25
CA GLU A 26 12.56 -18.15 -11.84
C GLU A 26 12.48 -16.62 -11.70
N GLY A 27 13.07 -16.11 -10.62
CA GLY A 27 12.98 -14.70 -10.25
C GLY A 27 11.74 -14.31 -9.44
N SER A 28 10.81 -15.23 -9.16
CA SER A 28 9.70 -14.93 -8.24
C SER A 28 10.21 -14.66 -6.82
N THR A 29 9.54 -13.79 -6.08
CA THR A 29 9.74 -13.58 -4.64
C THR A 29 9.12 -14.72 -3.84
N ILE A 30 9.52 -14.87 -2.58
CA ILE A 30 8.86 -15.81 -1.68
C ILE A 30 7.38 -15.42 -1.48
N LEU A 31 7.06 -14.12 -1.44
CA LEU A 31 5.69 -13.65 -1.28
C LEU A 31 4.80 -14.08 -2.46
N GLU A 32 5.28 -13.90 -3.69
CA GLU A 32 4.58 -14.37 -4.89
C GLU A 32 4.36 -15.89 -4.84
N ALA A 33 5.36 -16.65 -4.39
CA ALA A 33 5.23 -18.09 -4.21
C ALA A 33 4.20 -18.46 -3.13
N CYS A 34 4.16 -17.72 -2.01
CA CYS A 34 3.17 -17.91 -0.96
C CYS A 34 1.75 -17.65 -1.48
N ARG A 35 1.56 -16.53 -2.20
CA ARG A 35 0.26 -16.18 -2.82
C ARG A 35 -0.19 -17.26 -3.81
N ALA A 36 0.71 -17.75 -4.66
CA ALA A 36 0.43 -18.83 -5.61
C ALA A 36 0.05 -20.15 -4.91
N ALA A 37 0.57 -20.39 -3.70
CA ALA A 37 0.21 -21.53 -2.86
C ALA A 37 -1.03 -21.28 -1.98
N GLY A 38 -1.75 -20.17 -2.16
CA GLY A 38 -2.92 -19.80 -1.37
C GLY A 38 -2.59 -19.40 0.08
N LYS A 39 -1.34 -19.06 0.38
CA LYS A 39 -0.90 -18.59 1.69
C LYS A 39 -0.94 -17.07 1.74
N ASP A 40 -1.66 -16.57 2.72
CA ASP A 40 -1.75 -15.14 3.01
C ASP A 40 -0.62 -14.70 3.95
N ILE A 41 0.33 -13.94 3.41
CA ILE A 41 1.44 -13.38 4.18
C ILE A 41 1.18 -11.87 4.35
N PRO A 42 1.12 -11.36 5.58
CA PRO A 42 0.77 -9.96 5.82
C PRO A 42 1.81 -8.99 5.24
N THR A 43 1.33 -8.02 4.46
CA THR A 43 2.15 -7.03 3.74
C THR A 43 1.52 -5.65 3.80
N LEU A 44 2.30 -4.62 4.12
CA LEU A 44 1.86 -3.22 4.11
C LEU A 44 2.64 -2.38 3.09
N CYS A 45 3.98 -2.51 3.07
CA CYS A 45 4.84 -1.71 2.19
C CYS A 45 5.10 -2.35 0.82
N GLU A 46 4.44 -3.46 0.51
CA GLU A 46 4.46 -4.05 -0.84
C GLU A 46 3.28 -3.50 -1.64
N GLY A 47 3.44 -3.42 -2.96
CA GLY A 47 2.39 -3.03 -3.89
C GLY A 47 2.66 -3.68 -5.25
N ASP A 48 1.60 -3.94 -6.00
CA ASP A 48 1.64 -4.81 -7.18
C ASP A 48 2.64 -4.36 -8.25
N THR A 49 2.80 -3.04 -8.43
CA THR A 49 3.68 -2.44 -9.44
C THR A 49 4.80 -1.60 -8.86
N LEU A 50 5.00 -1.64 -7.53
CA LEU A 50 6.07 -0.91 -6.84
C LEU A 50 7.10 -1.88 -6.26
N THR A 51 8.38 -1.55 -6.44
CA THR A 51 9.47 -2.29 -5.80
C THR A 51 9.45 -2.04 -4.30
N PRO A 52 9.25 -3.07 -3.45
CA PRO A 52 9.14 -2.87 -2.01
C PRO A 52 10.47 -2.46 -1.38
N LYS A 53 10.44 -1.46 -0.49
CA LYS A 53 11.61 -1.04 0.32
C LYS A 53 11.91 -1.94 1.51
N ASN A 54 11.07 -2.93 1.77
CA ASN A 54 11.11 -3.78 2.96
C ASN A 54 10.98 -3.02 4.29
N ALA A 55 10.32 -1.86 4.28
CA ALA A 55 10.21 -0.98 5.45
C ALA A 55 9.32 -1.57 6.56
N CYS A 56 8.15 -2.12 6.22
CA CYS A 56 7.18 -2.55 7.24
C CYS A 56 7.58 -3.81 8.01
N ARG A 57 8.43 -4.68 7.44
CA ARG A 57 8.90 -5.96 8.04
C ARG A 57 7.82 -6.96 8.49
N VAL A 58 6.53 -6.75 8.19
CA VAL A 58 5.46 -7.68 8.60
C VAL A 58 5.51 -9.00 7.80
N CYS A 59 5.96 -8.96 6.54
CA CYS A 59 5.97 -10.12 5.64
C CYS A 59 7.12 -11.13 5.89
N VAL A 60 7.78 -11.07 7.04
CA VAL A 60 8.97 -11.89 7.29
C VAL A 60 8.63 -13.37 7.40
N VAL A 61 9.51 -14.22 6.87
CA VAL A 61 9.43 -15.69 6.88
C VAL A 61 10.77 -16.28 7.27
N GLU A 62 10.77 -17.54 7.72
CA GLU A 62 11.98 -18.26 8.05
C GLU A 62 12.48 -19.04 6.83
N VAL A 63 13.77 -18.91 6.52
CA VAL A 63 14.44 -19.70 5.47
C VAL A 63 15.46 -20.58 6.18
N GLU A 64 15.42 -21.88 5.93
CA GLU A 64 16.32 -22.84 6.57
C GLU A 64 17.79 -22.50 6.29
N GLY A 65 18.62 -22.56 7.33
CA GLY A 65 20.03 -22.12 7.27
C GLY A 65 20.24 -20.60 7.35
N ALA A 66 19.19 -19.77 7.22
CA ALA A 66 19.32 -18.33 7.36
C ALA A 66 19.31 -17.91 8.85
N ARG A 67 20.29 -17.08 9.24
CA ARG A 67 20.39 -16.55 10.61
C ARG A 67 19.20 -15.65 10.97
N THR A 68 18.79 -14.78 10.04
CA THR A 68 17.73 -13.78 10.20
C THR A 68 16.50 -14.14 9.39
N LEU A 69 15.31 -13.69 9.84
CA LEU A 69 14.10 -13.82 9.03
C LEU A 69 14.20 -12.99 7.75
N ALA A 70 13.78 -13.58 6.64
CA ALA A 70 13.83 -12.95 5.32
C ALA A 70 12.52 -12.21 5.03
N PRO A 71 12.56 -10.99 4.44
CA PRO A 71 11.34 -10.35 3.96
C PRO A 71 10.80 -11.09 2.73
N ALA A 72 9.61 -11.68 2.82
CA ALA A 72 9.06 -12.46 1.72
C ALA A 72 8.83 -11.61 0.47
N CYS A 73 8.51 -10.32 0.63
CA CYS A 73 8.17 -9.42 -0.48
C CYS A 73 9.34 -9.08 -1.42
N SER A 74 10.60 -9.30 -1.00
CA SER A 74 11.76 -9.01 -1.88
C SER A 74 12.75 -10.16 -2.00
N ARG A 75 12.74 -11.12 -1.06
CA ARG A 75 13.63 -12.28 -1.13
C ARG A 75 13.20 -13.16 -2.30
N ARG A 76 14.10 -13.41 -3.25
CA ARG A 76 13.86 -14.31 -4.38
C ARG A 76 13.80 -15.76 -3.91
N ALA A 77 12.90 -16.55 -4.50
CA ALA A 77 12.91 -17.99 -4.36
C ALA A 77 14.12 -18.57 -5.13
N GLU A 78 14.75 -19.60 -4.58
CA GLU A 78 15.93 -20.28 -5.10
C GLU A 78 15.71 -21.79 -5.09
N PRO A 79 16.27 -22.54 -6.06
CA PRO A 79 16.16 -23.99 -6.08
C PRO A 79 16.65 -24.63 -4.78
N GLY A 80 15.86 -25.56 -4.24
CA GLY A 80 16.22 -26.36 -3.07
C GLY A 80 16.17 -25.64 -1.73
N MET A 81 15.76 -24.37 -1.66
CA MET A 81 15.55 -23.71 -0.37
C MET A 81 14.34 -24.28 0.39
N ALA A 82 14.33 -24.14 1.71
CA ALA A 82 13.18 -24.49 2.53
C ALA A 82 12.67 -23.26 3.28
N VAL A 83 11.43 -22.88 3.02
CA VAL A 83 10.75 -21.73 3.63
C VAL A 83 9.71 -22.23 4.62
N ARG A 84 9.66 -21.61 5.79
CA ARG A 84 8.62 -21.83 6.79
C ARG A 84 7.96 -20.49 7.12
N THR A 85 6.65 -20.40 6.88
CA THR A 85 5.91 -19.13 6.92
C THR A 85 5.28 -18.84 8.28
N ASP A 86 5.11 -19.87 9.12
CA ASP A 86 4.38 -19.80 10.39
C ASP A 86 5.17 -20.35 11.60
N THR A 87 6.49 -20.13 11.62
CA THR A 87 7.31 -20.54 12.76
C THR A 87 7.09 -19.63 13.97
N GLY A 88 7.40 -20.11 15.18
CA GLY A 88 7.34 -19.28 16.39
C GLY A 88 8.20 -18.01 16.28
N ARG A 89 9.33 -18.07 15.56
CA ARG A 89 10.17 -16.89 15.28
C ARG A 89 9.45 -15.89 14.38
N ALA A 90 8.84 -16.35 13.30
CA ALA A 90 8.09 -15.50 12.37
C ALA A 90 6.87 -14.86 13.05
N ARG A 91 6.06 -15.64 13.77
CA ARG A 91 4.90 -15.12 14.52
C ARG A 91 5.30 -14.09 15.57
N HIS A 92 6.36 -14.36 16.33
CA HIS A 92 6.86 -13.40 17.34
C HIS A 92 7.35 -12.09 16.72
N SER A 93 8.05 -12.18 15.57
CA SER A 93 8.49 -10.98 14.85
C SER A 93 7.31 -10.17 14.32
N ARG A 94 6.28 -10.83 13.74
CA ARG A 94 5.07 -10.17 13.26
C ARG A 94 4.30 -9.48 14.40
N LYS A 95 4.10 -10.17 15.52
CA LYS A 95 3.54 -9.60 16.76
C LYS A 95 4.27 -8.31 17.15
N THR A 96 5.58 -8.39 17.32
CA THR A 96 6.40 -7.25 17.76
C THR A 96 6.35 -6.07 16.78
N VAL A 97 6.39 -6.35 15.48
CA VAL A 97 6.30 -5.30 14.45
C VAL A 97 4.93 -4.62 14.48
N LEU A 98 3.83 -5.38 14.60
CA LEU A 98 2.49 -4.81 14.70
C LEU A 98 2.31 -3.95 15.96
N GLU A 99 2.89 -4.38 17.09
CA GLU A 99 2.90 -3.58 18.33
C GLU A 99 3.67 -2.27 18.16
N LEU A 100 4.84 -2.31 17.51
CA LEU A 100 5.63 -1.11 17.23
C LEU A 100 4.87 -0.14 16.32
N LEU A 101 4.30 -0.64 15.22
CA LEU A 101 3.50 0.17 14.29
C LEU A 101 2.28 0.79 15.01
N ALA A 102 1.51 -0.01 15.74
CA ALA A 102 0.32 0.47 16.46
C ALA A 102 0.65 1.41 17.63
N SER A 103 1.86 1.33 18.19
CA SER A 103 2.30 2.26 19.23
C SER A 103 2.63 3.65 18.69
N ALA A 104 3.23 3.72 17.49
CA ALA A 104 3.74 4.96 16.91
C ALA A 104 2.78 5.61 15.89
N THR A 105 1.78 4.87 15.41
CA THR A 105 0.85 5.34 14.37
C THR A 105 -0.58 4.88 14.63
N ASP A 106 -1.56 5.61 14.08
CA ASP A 106 -2.95 5.14 14.00
C ASP A 106 -3.12 4.15 12.83
N LEU A 107 -3.55 2.93 13.15
CA LEU A 107 -3.81 1.86 12.17
C LEU A 107 -5.32 1.64 11.92
N SER A 108 -6.20 2.50 12.47
CA SER A 108 -7.66 2.37 12.40
C SER A 108 -8.20 2.21 10.97
N THR A 109 -7.58 2.89 10.01
CA THR A 109 -7.93 2.86 8.58
C THR A 109 -7.06 1.92 7.75
N THR A 110 -6.15 1.17 8.38
CA THR A 110 -5.28 0.24 7.67
C THR A 110 -6.02 -1.08 7.43
N PRO A 111 -6.25 -1.49 6.17
CA PRO A 111 -6.98 -2.72 5.87
C PRO A 111 -6.32 -3.94 6.54
N ARG A 112 -7.15 -4.79 7.14
CA ARG A 112 -6.77 -6.04 7.83
C ARG A 112 -5.80 -5.90 9.01
N ALA A 113 -5.34 -4.70 9.38
CA ALA A 113 -4.44 -4.52 10.52
C ALA A 113 -5.07 -5.04 11.82
N ALA A 114 -6.36 -4.78 12.05
CA ALA A 114 -7.09 -5.29 13.22
C ALA A 114 -7.18 -6.83 13.25
N GLU A 115 -7.37 -7.45 12.08
CA GLU A 115 -7.38 -8.91 11.92
C GLU A 115 -6.01 -9.48 12.31
N TRP A 116 -4.92 -8.94 11.76
CA TRP A 116 -3.57 -9.41 12.07
C TRP A 116 -3.16 -9.13 13.53
N ILE A 117 -3.54 -7.99 14.10
CA ILE A 117 -3.30 -7.69 15.52
C ILE A 117 -3.92 -8.79 16.39
N LYS A 118 -5.16 -9.19 16.08
CA LYS A 118 -5.84 -10.30 16.77
C LYS A 118 -5.17 -11.64 16.49
N GLU A 119 -4.87 -11.95 15.23
CA GLU A 119 -4.30 -13.23 14.79
C GLU A 119 -2.93 -13.52 15.42
N TYR A 120 -2.05 -12.51 15.49
CA TYR A 120 -0.72 -12.64 16.08
C TYR A 120 -0.70 -12.33 17.58
N GLY A 121 -1.84 -11.94 18.17
CA GLY A 121 -1.95 -11.57 19.58
C GLY A 121 -1.10 -10.36 19.96
N ALA A 122 -1.00 -9.38 19.06
CA ALA A 122 -0.32 -8.12 19.30
C ALA A 122 -1.08 -7.23 20.28
N GLU A 123 -0.34 -6.54 21.14
CA GLU A 123 -0.87 -5.62 22.14
C GLU A 123 -0.49 -4.17 21.77
N PRO A 124 -1.37 -3.39 21.10
CA PRO A 124 -1.08 -2.02 20.68
C PRO A 124 -0.59 -1.10 21.81
N GLY A 125 -1.06 -1.33 23.03
CA GLY A 125 -0.66 -0.57 24.22
C GLY A 125 0.64 -1.03 24.90
N ARG A 126 1.34 -2.04 24.37
CA ARG A 126 2.51 -2.66 25.01
C ARG A 126 3.62 -1.66 25.39
N PHE A 127 3.82 -0.65 24.55
CA PHE A 127 4.87 0.36 24.73
C PHE A 127 4.40 1.61 25.50
N GLY A 128 3.16 1.61 26.01
CA GLY A 128 2.61 2.69 26.83
C GLY A 128 2.35 3.99 26.07
N THR A 129 1.96 5.02 26.82
CA THR A 129 1.66 6.36 26.28
C THR A 129 2.90 7.16 25.90
N ASP A 130 4.08 6.72 26.34
CA ASP A 130 5.37 7.38 26.06
C ASP A 130 5.92 7.02 24.67
N ALA A 131 5.21 6.18 23.91
CA ALA A 131 5.57 5.87 22.53
C ALA A 131 5.59 7.15 21.69
N ALA A 132 6.70 7.37 20.98
CA ALA A 132 6.85 8.53 20.12
C ALA A 132 5.85 8.46 18.95
N ARG A 133 5.00 9.49 18.85
CA ARG A 133 4.05 9.71 17.76
C ARG A 133 4.29 11.08 17.15
N LEU A 134 3.86 11.25 15.91
CA LEU A 134 3.91 12.57 15.28
C LEU A 134 2.91 13.52 15.95
N ASN A 135 1.70 13.04 16.28
CA ASN A 135 0.64 13.84 16.90
C ASN A 135 0.39 15.16 16.14
N GLU A 136 0.41 15.09 14.81
CA GLU A 136 0.11 16.23 13.94
C GLU A 136 -1.36 16.16 13.50
N GLU A 137 -2.02 17.31 13.46
CA GLU A 137 -3.35 17.42 12.85
C GLU A 137 -3.30 17.10 11.34
N PRO A 138 -4.35 16.48 10.78
CA PRO A 138 -4.44 16.24 9.34
C PRO A 138 -4.30 17.55 8.54
N LYS A 139 -3.43 17.53 7.53
CA LYS A 139 -3.21 18.69 6.64
C LYS A 139 -4.16 18.60 5.46
N VAL A 140 -5.05 19.58 5.34
CA VAL A 140 -5.99 19.73 4.23
C VAL A 140 -5.51 20.88 3.34
N ASP A 141 -4.75 20.57 2.28
CA ASP A 141 -4.16 21.59 1.41
C ASP A 141 -5.15 22.13 0.35
N ASN A 142 -6.15 21.33 -0.02
CA ASN A 142 -7.17 21.63 -1.04
C ASN A 142 -8.37 20.67 -0.91
N ASP A 143 -9.31 20.77 -1.86
CA ASP A 143 -10.54 19.98 -1.85
C ASP A 143 -10.39 18.53 -2.38
N LEU A 144 -9.18 18.08 -2.72
CA LEU A 144 -8.95 16.79 -3.37
C LEU A 144 -8.41 15.72 -2.43
N TYR A 145 -7.44 16.06 -1.57
CA TYR A 145 -6.77 15.07 -0.72
C TYR A 145 -6.32 15.62 0.63
N VAL A 146 -6.16 14.70 1.58
CA VAL A 146 -5.77 14.96 2.97
C VAL A 146 -4.48 14.21 3.28
N ARG A 147 -3.60 14.85 4.07
CA ARG A 147 -2.38 14.25 4.60
C ARG A 147 -2.47 14.11 6.12
N ASP A 148 -2.79 12.91 6.57
CA ASP A 148 -2.84 12.54 7.98
C ASP A 148 -1.61 11.68 8.32
N TYR A 149 -0.51 12.34 8.69
CA TYR A 149 0.75 11.64 8.90
C TYR A 149 0.81 10.84 10.20
N ASP A 150 -0.13 11.00 11.14
CA ASP A 150 -0.19 10.13 12.33
C ASP A 150 -0.54 8.68 11.95
N LYS A 151 -1.14 8.47 10.77
CA LYS A 151 -1.37 7.14 10.16
C LYS A 151 -0.19 6.63 9.34
N CYS A 152 0.90 7.39 9.20
CA CYS A 152 1.98 7.07 8.25
C CYS A 152 3.00 6.08 8.83
N ILE A 153 3.01 4.85 8.32
CA ILE A 153 3.99 3.82 8.70
C ILE A 153 5.35 3.93 7.99
N GLN A 154 5.63 5.05 7.33
CA GLN A 154 6.86 5.28 6.54
C GLN A 154 7.17 4.13 5.57
N CYS A 155 6.16 3.67 4.81
CA CYS A 155 6.33 2.56 3.87
C CYS A 155 7.04 2.94 2.55
N TYR A 156 7.22 4.25 2.29
CA TYR A 156 7.82 4.85 1.10
C TYR A 156 7.07 4.65 -0.23
N LYS A 157 5.97 3.89 -0.27
CA LYS A 157 5.17 3.69 -1.50
C LYS A 157 4.78 5.01 -2.16
N CYS A 158 4.37 6.01 -1.36
CA CYS A 158 4.00 7.33 -1.88
C CYS A 158 5.19 8.09 -2.49
N VAL A 159 6.39 7.95 -1.93
CA VAL A 159 7.61 8.57 -2.45
C VAL A 159 8.00 7.91 -3.77
N ASP A 160 7.98 6.57 -3.83
CA ASP A 160 8.30 5.83 -5.06
C ASP A 160 7.30 6.12 -6.18
N ALA A 161 5.99 6.17 -5.87
CA ALA A 161 4.96 6.52 -6.85
C ALA A 161 5.05 7.98 -7.31
N CYS A 162 5.39 8.93 -6.43
CA CYS A 162 5.62 10.31 -6.83
C CYS A 162 6.91 10.49 -7.64
N GLY A 163 7.91 9.64 -7.36
CA GLY A 163 9.21 9.62 -7.98
C GLY A 163 9.29 8.73 -9.22
N ASP A 164 10.39 8.00 -9.33
CA ASP A 164 10.86 7.34 -10.54
C ASP A 164 9.99 6.16 -10.99
N GLN A 165 9.28 5.51 -10.07
CA GLN A 165 8.55 4.30 -10.42
C GLN A 165 7.28 4.61 -11.23
N TRP A 166 6.57 5.71 -10.94
CA TRP A 166 5.33 6.07 -11.65
C TRP A 166 5.34 7.49 -12.23
N GLN A 167 5.36 8.54 -11.40
CA GLN A 167 4.97 9.90 -11.83
C GLN A 167 6.14 10.78 -12.32
N ASN A 168 7.36 10.56 -11.82
CA ASN A 168 8.56 11.38 -12.07
C ASN A 168 8.40 12.88 -11.72
N THR A 169 7.58 13.20 -10.71
CA THR A 169 7.40 14.59 -10.23
C THR A 169 8.24 14.88 -9.00
N PHE A 170 8.52 13.89 -8.13
CA PHE A 170 9.36 14.04 -6.94
C PHE A 170 8.90 15.15 -5.96
N ALA A 171 7.59 15.43 -5.91
CA ALA A 171 7.02 16.48 -5.05
C ALA A 171 7.05 16.15 -3.55
N ILE A 172 7.12 14.86 -3.19
CA ILE A 172 7.24 14.41 -1.80
C ILE A 172 8.45 13.50 -1.65
N SER A 173 9.14 13.64 -0.52
CA SER A 173 10.29 12.83 -0.13
C SER A 173 10.28 12.64 1.39
N VAL A 174 11.32 12.00 1.91
CA VAL A 174 11.51 11.84 3.36
C VAL A 174 12.40 12.94 3.89
N ALA A 175 11.90 13.67 4.88
CA ALA A 175 12.63 14.66 5.65
C ALA A 175 12.87 14.13 7.08
N GLY A 176 13.93 14.61 7.74
CA GLY A 176 14.26 14.20 9.10
C GLY A 176 14.96 12.83 9.18
N ARG A 177 15.09 12.31 10.41
CA ARG A 177 15.73 11.01 10.70
C ARG A 177 15.18 10.42 12.00
N GLY A 178 15.23 9.10 12.13
CA GLY A 178 14.74 8.42 13.34
C GLY A 178 13.26 8.72 13.57
N PHE A 179 12.90 9.09 14.80
CA PHE A 179 11.53 9.46 15.15
C PHE A 179 11.05 10.77 14.51
N ASP A 180 11.96 11.64 14.07
CA ASP A 180 11.62 12.88 13.37
C ASP A 180 11.42 12.67 11.85
N ALA A 181 11.56 11.44 11.35
CA ALA A 181 11.39 11.13 9.94
C ALA A 181 9.92 11.31 9.54
N ARG A 182 9.66 12.06 8.47
CA ARG A 182 8.31 12.27 7.93
C ARG A 182 8.32 12.41 6.42
N ILE A 183 7.19 12.09 5.79
CA ILE A 183 6.97 12.44 4.39
C ILE A 183 6.69 13.93 4.33
N SER A 184 7.42 14.65 3.48
CA SER A 184 7.31 16.09 3.37
C SER A 184 7.60 16.54 1.93
N THR A 185 7.09 17.71 1.59
CA THR A 185 7.39 18.45 0.38
C THR A 185 8.70 19.22 0.54
N GLU A 186 9.18 19.84 -0.54
CA GLU A 186 10.26 20.81 -0.44
C GLU A 186 9.94 21.93 0.55
N HIS A 187 10.84 22.17 1.49
CA HIS A 187 10.69 23.14 2.59
C HIS A 187 9.44 22.95 3.47
N ASP A 188 8.83 21.75 3.47
CA ASP A 188 7.57 21.47 4.19
C ASP A 188 6.41 22.41 3.78
N ALA A 189 6.45 22.91 2.54
CA ALA A 189 5.42 23.77 1.98
C ALA A 189 4.07 23.03 1.82
N PRO A 190 2.93 23.75 1.85
CA PRO A 190 1.67 23.19 1.38
C PRO A 190 1.84 22.60 -0.02
N LEU A 191 1.05 21.59 -0.37
CA LEU A 191 1.19 20.98 -1.70
C LEU A 191 0.90 21.99 -2.83
N THR A 192 0.11 23.03 -2.56
CA THR A 192 -0.12 24.18 -3.45
C THR A 192 1.08 25.08 -3.70
N GLY A 193 2.07 25.06 -2.81
CA GLY A 193 3.34 25.75 -2.95
C GLY A 193 4.49 24.84 -3.38
N SER A 194 4.20 23.61 -3.82
CA SER A 194 5.21 22.60 -4.17
C SER A 194 5.16 22.20 -5.65
N ALA A 195 6.11 21.38 -6.09
CA ALA A 195 6.11 20.74 -7.41
C ALA A 195 4.94 19.76 -7.67
N CYS A 196 4.01 19.54 -6.71
CA CYS A 196 2.92 18.58 -6.85
C CYS A 196 1.96 18.93 -7.99
N VAL A 197 1.68 17.94 -8.84
CA VAL A 197 0.73 18.04 -9.98
C VAL A 197 -0.66 17.46 -9.66
N TYR A 198 -0.88 17.08 -8.40
CA TYR A 198 -2.15 16.53 -7.90
C TYR A 198 -2.67 15.30 -8.65
N CYS A 199 -1.78 14.40 -9.08
CA CYS A 199 -2.20 13.15 -9.72
C CYS A 199 -2.89 12.17 -8.75
N GLY A 200 -2.65 12.31 -7.44
CA GLY A 200 -3.23 11.45 -6.41
C GLY A 200 -2.71 10.01 -6.40
N ASN A 201 -1.65 9.71 -7.16
CA ASN A 201 -1.05 8.37 -7.17
C ASN A 201 -0.44 7.98 -5.81
N CYS A 202 -0.03 8.97 -5.01
CA CYS A 202 0.43 8.72 -3.64
C CYS A 202 -0.69 8.24 -2.70
N ILE A 203 -1.95 8.64 -2.96
CA ILE A 203 -3.15 8.18 -2.24
C ILE A 203 -3.46 6.75 -2.64
N GLU A 204 -3.47 6.47 -3.95
CA GLU A 204 -3.73 5.13 -4.51
C GLU A 204 -2.85 4.04 -3.87
N VAL A 205 -1.58 4.36 -3.62
CA VAL A 205 -0.62 3.39 -3.09
C VAL A 205 -0.51 3.40 -1.56
N CYS A 206 -1.17 4.34 -0.87
CA CYS A 206 -1.07 4.49 0.58
C CYS A 206 -1.82 3.35 1.28
N PRO A 207 -1.15 2.47 2.04
CA PRO A 207 -1.81 1.32 2.65
C PRO A 207 -2.56 1.64 3.94
N THR A 208 -2.38 2.83 4.50
CA THR A 208 -2.89 3.17 5.84
C THR A 208 -3.95 4.26 5.86
N GLY A 209 -4.19 4.95 4.74
CA GLY A 209 -5.03 6.14 4.70
C GLY A 209 -4.35 7.43 5.19
N ALA A 210 -3.03 7.40 5.44
CA ALA A 210 -2.24 8.60 5.73
C ALA A 210 -2.26 9.63 4.60
N LEU A 211 -2.47 9.16 3.37
CA LEU A 211 -2.84 9.98 2.23
C LEU A 211 -4.18 9.44 1.74
N SER A 212 -5.20 10.29 1.72
CA SER A 212 -6.58 9.89 1.41
C SER A 212 -7.29 10.92 0.56
N PHE A 213 -8.38 10.51 -0.09
CA PHE A 213 -9.30 11.45 -0.73
C PHE A 213 -9.95 12.32 0.34
N LYS A 214 -10.15 13.62 0.05
CA LYS A 214 -10.88 14.49 0.98
C LYS A 214 -12.30 13.98 1.25
N SER A 215 -12.99 13.48 0.23
CA SER A 215 -14.32 12.86 0.36
C SER A 215 -14.30 11.69 1.34
N GLU A 216 -13.32 10.78 1.22
CA GLU A 216 -13.18 9.64 2.13
C GLU A 216 -12.89 10.12 3.57
N PHE A 217 -11.97 11.07 3.74
CA PHE A 217 -11.64 11.64 5.04
C PHE A 217 -12.87 12.28 5.71
N ASP A 218 -13.57 13.17 5.00
CA ASP A 218 -14.75 13.88 5.54
C ASP A 218 -15.89 12.91 5.90
N MET A 219 -16.14 11.88 5.07
CA MET A 219 -17.16 10.86 5.35
C MET A 219 -16.80 9.99 6.55
N ARG A 220 -15.51 9.68 6.77
CA ARG A 220 -15.06 8.95 7.96
C ARG A 220 -15.28 9.78 9.23
N GLU A 221 -14.93 11.06 9.20
CA GLU A 221 -15.17 11.98 10.32
C GLU A 221 -16.67 12.14 10.63
N ALA A 222 -17.51 12.15 9.60
CA ALA A 222 -18.96 12.19 9.74
C ALA A 222 -19.58 10.84 10.17
N GLY A 223 -18.80 9.75 10.21
CA GLY A 223 -19.29 8.40 10.50
C GLY A 223 -20.18 7.81 9.40
N THR A 224 -20.15 8.36 8.19
CA THR A 224 -20.97 7.93 7.05
C THR A 224 -20.21 7.03 6.07
N TRP A 225 -18.89 6.91 6.19
CA TRP A 225 -18.09 6.02 5.35
C TRP A 225 -18.37 4.55 5.64
N ASP A 226 -18.84 3.81 4.64
CA ASP A 226 -19.08 2.36 4.72
C ASP A 226 -18.58 1.67 3.44
N GLU A 227 -17.36 1.12 3.52
CA GLU A 227 -16.77 0.31 2.45
C GLU A 227 -17.61 -0.90 2.05
N SER A 228 -18.36 -1.50 2.98
CA SER A 228 -19.16 -2.69 2.70
C SER A 228 -20.44 -2.37 1.92
N ALA A 229 -20.89 -1.12 1.98
CA ALA A 229 -22.02 -0.60 1.22
C ALA A 229 -21.61 -0.06 -0.16
N GLN A 230 -20.31 0.00 -0.46
CA GLN A 230 -19.82 0.53 -1.73
C GLN A 230 -19.97 -0.49 -2.86
N THR A 231 -20.35 0.00 -4.04
CA THR A 231 -20.29 -0.77 -5.29
C THR A 231 -19.12 -0.26 -6.13
N GLU A 232 -18.32 -1.18 -6.64
CA GLU A 232 -17.23 -0.88 -7.54
C GLU A 232 -17.64 -1.12 -9.00
N THR A 233 -17.33 -0.17 -9.89
CA THR A 233 -17.53 -0.34 -11.33
C THR A 233 -16.32 0.16 -12.11
N THR A 234 -15.67 -0.75 -12.83
CA THR A 234 -14.55 -0.41 -13.72
C THR A 234 -15.08 0.04 -15.07
N THR A 235 -14.66 1.24 -15.48
CA THR A 235 -15.01 1.85 -16.77
C THR A 235 -13.78 2.52 -17.40
N VAL A 236 -13.99 3.27 -18.48
CA VAL A 236 -12.94 3.99 -19.21
C VAL A 236 -13.09 5.49 -18.97
N CYS A 237 -11.98 6.14 -18.61
CA CYS A 237 -11.87 7.58 -18.48
C CYS A 237 -12.04 8.27 -19.84
N ALA A 238 -12.99 9.22 -19.93
CA ALA A 238 -13.35 9.90 -21.17
C ALA A 238 -12.62 11.25 -21.40
N TYR A 239 -11.66 11.61 -20.53
CA TYR A 239 -11.05 12.94 -20.55
C TYR A 239 -10.06 13.19 -21.69
N CYS A 240 -9.45 12.15 -22.24
CA CYS A 240 -8.50 12.24 -23.35
C CYS A 240 -8.43 10.90 -24.10
N GLY A 241 -7.66 10.85 -25.19
CA GLY A 241 -7.53 9.66 -26.03
C GLY A 241 -6.73 8.48 -25.43
N VAL A 242 -6.18 8.60 -24.21
CA VAL A 242 -5.45 7.50 -23.56
C VAL A 242 -6.40 6.38 -23.13
N GLY A 243 -7.61 6.73 -22.69
CA GLY A 243 -8.61 5.73 -22.28
C GLY A 243 -8.20 4.92 -21.05
N CYS A 244 -7.65 5.57 -20.01
CA CYS A 244 -7.28 4.92 -18.76
C CYS A 244 -8.48 4.18 -18.14
N ASN A 245 -8.29 2.97 -17.63
CA ASN A 245 -9.32 2.31 -16.84
C ASN A 245 -9.40 2.94 -15.45
N VAL A 246 -10.62 3.25 -15.02
CA VAL A 246 -10.93 3.81 -13.71
C VAL A 246 -11.94 2.93 -13.02
N THR A 247 -11.76 2.68 -11.73
CA THR A 247 -12.70 1.96 -10.87
C THR A 247 -13.41 2.99 -10.01
N LEU A 248 -14.70 3.17 -10.26
CA LEU A 248 -15.56 4.07 -9.52
C LEU A 248 -16.03 3.36 -8.26
N HIS A 249 -15.80 3.97 -7.09
CA HIS A 249 -16.35 3.52 -5.81
C HIS A 249 -17.58 4.36 -5.52
N VAL A 250 -18.74 3.72 -5.45
CA VAL A 250 -20.04 4.40 -5.31
C VAL A 250 -20.69 4.01 -4.00
N GLN A 251 -21.06 4.99 -3.18
CA GLN A 251 -21.85 4.83 -1.96
C GLN A 251 -23.08 5.72 -2.06
N GLU A 252 -24.26 5.22 -1.70
CA GLU A 252 -25.50 6.02 -1.71
C GLU A 252 -25.76 6.75 -3.05
N ASN A 253 -25.41 6.10 -4.17
CA ASN A 253 -25.53 6.64 -5.53
C ASN A 253 -24.65 7.88 -5.81
N GLU A 254 -23.63 8.12 -4.99
CA GLU A 254 -22.59 9.13 -5.23
C GLU A 254 -21.22 8.46 -5.40
N ILE A 255 -20.41 8.97 -6.33
CA ILE A 255 -19.01 8.52 -6.49
C ILE A 255 -18.20 9.13 -5.35
N VAL A 256 -17.69 8.30 -4.46
CA VAL A 256 -16.95 8.74 -3.26
C VAL A 256 -15.43 8.75 -3.47
N LYS A 257 -14.90 7.87 -4.33
CA LYS A 257 -13.50 7.88 -4.77
C LYS A 257 -13.30 7.13 -6.09
N VAL A 258 -12.13 7.31 -6.69
CA VAL A 258 -11.75 6.63 -7.95
C VAL A 258 -10.35 6.02 -7.84
N THR A 259 -10.27 4.71 -8.02
CA THR A 259 -8.99 3.97 -8.14
C THR A 259 -8.75 3.53 -9.57
N SER A 260 -7.66 2.81 -9.82
CA SER A 260 -7.39 2.21 -11.14
C SER A 260 -6.76 0.82 -10.98
N PRO A 261 -7.12 -0.17 -11.81
CA PRO A 261 -6.51 -1.49 -11.74
C PRO A 261 -5.00 -1.46 -12.02
N HIS A 262 -4.21 -2.07 -11.14
CA HIS A 262 -2.73 -2.10 -11.28
C HIS A 262 -2.27 -3.04 -12.40
N ASP A 263 -3.10 -4.01 -12.78
CA ASP A 263 -2.90 -4.93 -13.90
C ASP A 263 -3.30 -4.32 -15.26
N ASN A 264 -3.75 -3.06 -15.29
CA ASN A 264 -4.10 -2.39 -16.53
C ASN A 264 -2.87 -2.20 -17.45
N PRO A 265 -2.91 -2.63 -18.72
CA PRO A 265 -1.75 -2.61 -19.60
C PRO A 265 -1.34 -1.22 -20.11
N VAL A 266 -2.19 -0.20 -19.91
CA VAL A 266 -1.92 1.18 -20.37
C VAL A 266 -1.35 2.02 -19.24
N THR A 267 -1.93 1.91 -18.06
CA THR A 267 -1.67 2.83 -16.95
C THR A 267 -1.09 2.18 -15.70
N HIS A 268 -1.22 0.86 -15.54
CA HIS A 268 -0.72 0.14 -14.37
C HIS A 268 -1.13 0.77 -13.02
N GLY A 269 -2.36 1.29 -12.94
CA GLY A 269 -2.90 1.98 -11.75
C GLY A 269 -2.65 3.49 -11.70
N ASN A 270 -1.77 4.03 -12.55
CA ASN A 270 -1.43 5.45 -12.58
C ASN A 270 -2.52 6.29 -13.28
N LEU A 271 -3.03 7.31 -12.60
CA LEU A 271 -3.97 8.27 -13.17
C LEU A 271 -3.43 9.70 -13.07
N CYS A 272 -3.82 10.54 -14.03
CA CYS A 272 -3.68 11.98 -13.89
C CYS A 272 -4.78 12.57 -12.99
N ILE A 273 -4.64 13.84 -12.59
CA ILE A 273 -5.62 14.57 -11.78
C ILE A 273 -7.07 14.43 -12.28
N LYS A 274 -7.28 14.47 -13.61
CA LYS A 274 -8.61 14.36 -14.22
C LYS A 274 -9.21 12.97 -14.04
N GLY A 275 -8.42 11.92 -14.26
CA GLY A 275 -8.89 10.55 -14.06
C GLY A 275 -9.15 10.24 -12.59
N ARG A 276 -8.32 10.78 -11.68
CA ARG A 276 -8.39 10.52 -10.24
C ARG A 276 -9.49 11.28 -9.53
N PHE A 277 -9.66 12.56 -9.83
CA PHE A 277 -10.53 13.48 -9.08
C PHE A 277 -11.61 14.13 -9.92
N GLY A 278 -11.49 14.04 -11.24
CA GLY A 278 -12.41 14.71 -12.14
C GLY A 278 -13.80 14.10 -12.21
N PHE A 279 -14.16 13.11 -11.41
CA PHE A 279 -15.49 12.48 -11.45
C PHE A 279 -16.61 13.43 -10.99
N GLN A 280 -16.31 14.49 -10.24
CA GLN A 280 -17.33 15.40 -9.73
C GLN A 280 -18.17 16.07 -10.84
N HIS A 281 -17.66 16.23 -12.07
CA HIS A 281 -18.44 16.84 -13.15
C HIS A 281 -19.66 15.99 -13.58
N VAL A 282 -19.68 14.68 -13.29
CA VAL A 282 -20.86 13.85 -13.60
C VAL A 282 -21.96 14.01 -12.56
N SER A 283 -21.59 14.45 -11.36
CA SER A 283 -22.51 14.69 -10.23
C SER A 283 -23.06 16.12 -10.21
N GLN A 284 -22.39 17.07 -10.88
CA GLN A 284 -22.90 18.43 -11.08
C GLN A 284 -23.99 18.44 -12.15
N ARG A 285 -25.24 18.21 -11.74
CA ARG A 285 -26.44 18.48 -12.54
C ARG A 285 -27.05 19.82 -12.18
#